data_AF-A0A0N8KCN9-F1
#
_entry.id   AF-A0A0N8KCN9-F1
#
_cell.length_a   1.000
_cell.length_b   1.000
_cell.length_c   1.000
_cell.angle_alpha   90.00
_cell.angle_beta   90.00
_cell.angle_gamma   90.00
#
_symmetry.space_group_name_H-M   'P 1'
#
loop_
_entity.id
_entity.type
_entity.pdbx_description
1 polymer ?
#
loop_
_entity_poly.entity_id
_entity_poly.type
_entity_poly.pdbx_seq_one_letter_code
_entity_poly.pdbx_strand_id
1 'polypeptide(L)'
;MAVFDLLLCALILLVAVAAIVGKGLFRAVVFFVIYGVLLSLAWVRLDAPDVALAEVAIGAGLTGVLLLGAVGRLARSDADEPAEPIDWPVAVAASVVAALLVGAAIKITPGTGLEPEVRAVLTRTGVENPVTAILMNLRAWDTLLESMVLITAVIGLWPLAQGGDWMEPAGPAHHAQPGGVLSGFGRLLPPVALLVGVYLLWAGASQPGGAFQGGTVLAAAGVLCVMAGVVRAPGMAAPAWRLALVAGPAVFAAFGVAGLAWGGFLTFPEAWAKGAILTIEMALTLSIAVVLALLVLGPPQAGEAR
;
A
#
# COMPACT_ATOMS: atom_id res chain seq x y z
N MET A 1 21.56 18.34 13.18
CA MET A 1 21.39 17.09 12.42
C MET A 1 21.40 15.88 13.34
N ALA A 2 22.54 15.53 13.96
CA ALA A 2 22.62 14.34 14.84
C ALA A 2 21.61 14.29 16.00
N VAL A 3 21.29 15.41 16.64
CA VAL A 3 20.30 15.46 17.73
C VAL A 3 18.90 15.08 17.25
N PHE A 4 18.50 15.56 16.07
CA PHE A 4 17.21 15.23 15.47
C PHE A 4 17.14 13.74 15.13
N ASP A 5 18.21 13.19 14.55
CA ASP A 5 18.26 11.78 14.16
C ASP A 5 18.23 10.85 15.38
N LEU A 6 18.99 11.19 16.44
CA LEU A 6 18.95 10.45 17.70
C LEU A 6 17.57 10.51 18.36
N LEU A 7 16.92 11.68 18.34
CA LEU A 7 15.56 11.84 18.87
C LEU A 7 14.55 11.03 18.06
N LEU A 8 14.65 11.05 16.73
CA LEU A 8 13.79 10.29 15.84
C LEU A 8 13.96 8.78 16.07
N CYS A 9 15.20 8.28 16.13
CA CYS A 9 15.48 6.89 16.45
C CYS A 9 14.94 6.50 17.83
N ALA A 10 15.16 7.33 18.86
CA ALA A 10 14.64 7.09 20.20
C ALA A 10 13.11 7.02 20.22
N LEU A 11 12.43 7.91 19.49
CA LEU A 11 10.99 7.94 19.41
C LEU A 11 10.43 6.72 18.65
N ILE A 12 11.05 6.33 17.54
CA ILE A 12 10.71 5.12 16.78
C ILE A 12 10.80 3.88 17.69
N LEU A 13 11.91 3.73 18.43
CA LEU A 13 12.10 2.61 19.36
C LEU A 13 11.08 2.65 20.51
N LEU A 14 10.84 3.83 21.10
CA LEU A 14 9.89 4.00 22.19
C LEU A 14 8.46 3.61 21.76
N VAL A 15 8.02 4.08 20.59
CA VAL A 15 6.68 3.78 20.05
C VAL A 15 6.57 2.31 19.65
N ALA A 16 7.63 1.69 19.10
CA ALA A 16 7.65 0.27 18.82
C ALA A 16 7.49 -0.58 20.10
N VAL A 17 8.24 -0.24 21.16
CA VAL A 17 8.09 -0.89 22.47
C VAL A 17 6.69 -0.66 23.05
N ALA A 18 6.14 0.55 22.93
CA ALA A 18 4.80 0.87 23.40
C ALA A 18 3.70 0.11 22.64
N ALA A 19 3.90 -0.17 21.34
CA ALA A 19 2.98 -0.97 20.55
C ALA A 19 2.94 -2.44 20.99
N ILE A 20 4.07 -2.99 21.46
CA ILE A 20 4.19 -4.40 21.87
C ILE A 20 3.78 -4.60 23.34
N VAL A 21 4.26 -3.73 24.25
CA VAL A 21 4.05 -3.86 25.69
C VAL A 21 2.72 -3.24 26.14
N GLY A 22 2.13 -2.38 25.31
CA GLY A 22 0.88 -1.68 25.60
C GLY A 22 -0.29 -2.64 25.82
N LYS A 23 -1.06 -2.39 26.88
CA LYS A 23 -2.31 -3.14 27.13
C LYS A 23 -3.43 -2.61 26.22
N GLY A 24 -4.04 -3.52 25.46
CA GLY A 24 -5.22 -3.27 24.64
C GLY A 24 -4.90 -3.07 23.15
N LEU A 25 -5.61 -3.81 22.31
CA LEU A 25 -5.36 -3.85 20.86
C LEU A 25 -5.49 -2.47 20.20
N PHE A 26 -6.50 -1.67 20.59
CA PHE A 26 -6.66 -0.31 20.04
C PHE A 26 -5.41 0.56 20.26
N ARG A 27 -4.82 0.51 21.46
CA ARG A 27 -3.61 1.28 21.78
C ARG A 27 -2.41 0.77 20.99
N ALA A 28 -2.28 -0.56 20.85
CA ALA A 28 -1.22 -1.16 20.03
C ALA A 28 -1.30 -0.68 18.56
N VAL A 29 -2.50 -0.66 17.99
CA VAL A 29 -2.73 -0.16 16.63
C VAL A 29 -2.40 1.33 16.50
N VAL A 30 -2.81 2.17 17.46
CA VAL A 30 -2.47 3.61 17.44
C VAL A 30 -0.95 3.81 17.47
N PHE A 31 -0.22 3.11 18.34
CA PHE A 31 1.24 3.19 18.35
C PHE A 31 1.86 2.63 17.07
N PHE A 32 1.33 1.58 16.47
CA PHE A 32 1.78 1.09 15.17
C PHE A 32 1.62 2.14 14.05
N VAL A 33 0.49 2.86 14.02
CA VAL A 33 0.28 3.95 13.05
C VAL A 33 1.28 5.09 13.29
N ILE A 34 1.49 5.50 14.54
CA ILE A 34 2.49 6.52 14.88
C ILE A 34 3.89 6.05 14.47
N TYR A 35 4.23 4.78 14.69
CA TYR A 35 5.50 4.19 14.27
C TYR A 35 5.71 4.32 12.75
N GLY A 36 4.71 3.98 11.94
CA GLY A 36 4.79 4.15 10.47
C GLY A 36 4.95 5.62 10.05
N VAL A 37 4.28 6.56 10.73
CA VAL A 37 4.47 8.00 10.48
C VAL A 37 5.91 8.45 10.82
N LEU A 38 6.49 7.93 11.89
CA LEU A 38 7.87 8.24 12.26
C LEU A 38 8.88 7.58 11.31
N LEU A 39 8.60 6.37 10.83
CA LEU A 39 9.40 5.72 9.79
C LEU A 39 9.37 6.49 8.48
N SER A 40 8.22 7.05 8.07
CA SER A 40 8.18 7.88 6.86
C SER A 40 9.08 9.12 6.99
N LEU A 41 9.14 9.74 8.18
CA LEU A 41 10.11 10.81 8.45
C LEU A 41 11.56 10.32 8.38
N ALA A 42 11.85 9.11 8.86
CA ALA A 42 13.18 8.51 8.74
C ALA A 42 13.57 8.29 7.27
N TRP A 43 12.64 7.81 6.44
CA TRP A 43 12.86 7.66 4.99
C TRP A 43 13.14 9.00 4.30
N VAL A 44 12.40 10.07 4.65
CA VAL A 44 12.71 11.42 4.15
C VAL A 44 14.12 11.86 4.57
N ARG A 45 14.52 11.58 5.82
CA ARG A 45 15.88 11.92 6.30
C ARG A 45 16.98 11.11 5.64
N LEU A 46 16.66 9.96 5.07
CA LEU A 46 17.55 9.09 4.29
C LEU A 46 17.47 9.37 2.78
N ASP A 47 16.92 10.52 2.37
CA ASP A 47 16.74 10.93 0.98
C ASP A 47 15.93 9.93 0.13
N ALA A 48 14.98 9.24 0.77
CA ALA A 48 14.08 8.27 0.14
C ALA A 48 12.60 8.71 0.19
N PRO A 49 12.23 9.84 -0.45
CA PRO A 49 10.87 10.38 -0.39
C PRO A 49 9.81 9.47 -1.04
N ASP A 50 10.12 8.74 -2.11
CA ASP A 50 9.19 7.78 -2.73
C ASP A 50 8.80 6.66 -1.76
N VAL A 51 9.79 6.16 -0.98
CA VAL A 51 9.58 5.16 0.07
C VAL A 51 8.81 5.76 1.24
N ALA A 52 9.13 7.00 1.63
CA ALA A 52 8.40 7.70 2.69
C ALA A 52 6.91 7.86 2.36
N LEU A 53 6.59 8.21 1.11
CA LEU A 53 5.21 8.34 0.63
C LEU A 53 4.48 7.00 0.64
N ALA A 54 5.15 5.91 0.24
CA ALA A 54 4.58 4.57 0.32
C ALA A 54 4.35 4.13 1.78
N GLU A 55 5.32 4.38 2.67
CA GLU A 55 5.24 4.06 4.10
C GLU A 55 4.08 4.78 4.79
N VAL A 56 3.93 6.09 4.57
CA VAL A 56 2.83 6.83 5.21
C VAL A 56 1.47 6.44 4.63
N ALA A 57 1.38 6.20 3.32
CA ALA A 57 0.11 5.89 2.67
C ALA A 57 -0.36 4.46 2.99
N ILE A 58 0.51 3.47 2.83
CA ILE A 58 0.20 2.03 2.98
C ILE A 58 0.45 1.56 4.41
N GLY A 59 1.66 1.80 4.93
CA GLY A 59 2.10 1.34 6.24
C GLY A 59 1.31 1.98 7.38
N ALA A 60 1.33 3.31 7.48
CA ALA A 60 0.58 4.01 8.52
C ALA A 60 -0.91 4.17 8.18
N GLY A 61 -1.24 4.56 6.95
CA GLY A 61 -2.59 4.88 6.52
C GLY A 61 -3.49 3.65 6.37
N LEU A 62 -3.31 2.91 5.27
CA LEU A 62 -4.21 1.82 4.88
C LEU A 62 -4.18 0.65 5.88
N THR A 63 -2.98 0.22 6.28
CA THR A 63 -2.82 -0.85 7.29
C THR A 63 -3.37 -0.41 8.65
N GLY A 64 -3.24 0.87 9.02
CA GLY A 64 -3.86 1.43 10.20
C GLY A 64 -5.38 1.29 10.19
N VAL A 65 -6.03 1.66 9.08
CA VAL A 65 -7.49 1.51 8.91
C VAL A 65 -7.90 0.04 8.99
N LEU A 66 -7.16 -0.86 8.33
CA LEU A 66 -7.36 -2.31 8.39
C LEU A 66 -7.33 -2.84 9.82
N LEU A 67 -6.27 -2.50 10.58
CA LEU A 67 -6.10 -2.95 11.95
C LEU A 67 -7.16 -2.38 12.88
N LEU A 68 -7.55 -1.11 12.73
CA LEU A 68 -8.66 -0.52 13.48
C LEU A 68 -9.99 -1.20 13.18
N GLY A 69 -10.24 -1.54 11.91
CA GLY A 69 -11.40 -2.33 11.50
C GLY A 69 -11.40 -3.72 12.14
N ALA A 70 -10.25 -4.40 12.19
CA ALA A 70 -10.09 -5.69 12.85
C ALA A 70 -10.35 -5.61 14.36
N VAL A 71 -9.81 -4.59 15.05
CA VAL A 71 -10.07 -4.34 16.48
C VAL A 71 -11.56 -4.11 16.73
N GLY A 72 -12.22 -3.31 15.89
CA GLY A 72 -13.66 -3.06 16.00
C GLY A 72 -14.51 -4.32 15.81
N ARG A 73 -14.07 -5.27 14.97
CA ARG A 73 -14.75 -6.57 14.79
C ARG A 73 -14.51 -7.49 15.98
N LEU A 74 -13.26 -7.61 16.44
CA LEU A 74 -12.92 -8.42 17.62
C LEU A 74 -13.67 -7.94 18.87
N ALA A 75 -13.80 -6.64 19.08
CA ALA A 75 -14.57 -6.10 20.21
C ALA A 75 -16.07 -6.40 20.18
N ARG A 76 -16.62 -6.79 19.02
CA ARG A 76 -18.03 -7.18 18.84
C ARG A 76 -18.26 -8.69 18.96
N SER A 77 -17.23 -9.47 18.69
CA SER A 77 -17.24 -10.90 18.96
C SER A 77 -16.95 -11.05 20.45
N ASP A 78 -17.90 -11.49 21.27
CA ASP A 78 -17.74 -11.76 22.72
C ASP A 78 -16.70 -12.87 23.04
N ALA A 79 -15.75 -13.11 22.14
CA ALA A 79 -14.58 -13.95 22.33
C ALA A 79 -13.61 -13.23 23.27
N ASP A 80 -13.87 -13.32 24.56
CA ASP A 80 -12.93 -12.94 25.62
C ASP A 80 -11.84 -14.03 25.71
N GLU A 81 -11.02 -14.13 24.66
CA GLU A 81 -9.88 -15.05 24.65
C GLU A 81 -8.75 -14.45 25.50
N PRO A 82 -8.30 -15.15 26.55
CA PRO A 82 -7.17 -14.69 27.34
C PRO A 82 -5.93 -14.57 26.44
N ALA A 83 -5.19 -13.48 26.59
CA ALA A 83 -3.96 -13.26 25.85
C ALA A 83 -3.02 -14.48 26.02
N GLU A 84 -2.64 -15.10 24.91
CA GLU A 84 -1.68 -16.20 24.95
C GLU A 84 -0.35 -15.71 25.57
N PRO A 85 0.27 -16.51 26.46
CA PRO A 85 1.55 -16.16 27.02
C PRO A 85 2.62 -16.09 25.93
N ILE A 86 3.61 -15.20 26.11
CA ILE A 86 4.74 -15.10 25.18
C ILE A 86 5.50 -16.43 25.15
N ASP A 87 5.64 -17.02 23.97
CA ASP A 87 6.56 -18.11 23.73
C ASP A 87 8.00 -17.56 23.75
N TRP A 88 8.62 -17.60 24.94
CA TRP A 88 9.97 -17.10 25.16
C TRP A 88 11.03 -17.74 24.24
N PRO A 89 11.03 -19.07 23.98
CA PRO A 89 11.89 -19.67 22.97
C PRO A 89 11.77 -18.99 21.60
N VAL A 90 10.55 -18.79 21.10
CA VAL A 90 10.32 -18.12 19.81
C VAL A 90 10.76 -16.66 19.84
N ALA A 91 10.43 -15.93 20.91
CA ALA A 91 10.80 -14.53 21.07
C ALA A 91 12.33 -14.34 21.13
N VAL A 92 13.03 -15.22 21.84
CA VAL A 92 14.51 -15.22 21.91
C VAL A 92 15.09 -15.58 20.55
N ALA A 93 14.59 -16.60 19.88
CA ALA A 93 15.06 -16.97 18.54
C ALA A 93 14.89 -15.84 17.53
N ALA A 94 13.71 -15.20 17.49
CA ALA A 94 13.44 -14.05 16.65
C ALA A 94 14.36 -12.86 16.98
N SER A 95 14.60 -12.59 18.27
CA SER A 95 15.50 -11.53 18.72
C SER A 95 16.95 -11.78 18.33
N VAL A 96 17.42 -13.03 18.43
CA VAL A 96 18.76 -13.43 17.99
C VAL A 96 18.89 -13.25 16.48
N VAL A 97 17.91 -13.70 15.69
CA VAL A 97 17.91 -13.50 14.24
C VAL A 97 17.93 -12.01 13.90
N ALA A 98 17.10 -11.19 14.54
CA ALA A 98 17.08 -9.74 14.33
C ALA A 98 18.45 -9.11 14.67
N ALA A 99 19.06 -9.49 15.80
CA ALA A 99 20.37 -8.99 16.20
C ALA A 99 21.48 -9.43 15.21
N LEU A 100 21.41 -10.64 14.66
CA LEU A 100 22.33 -11.11 13.63
C LEU A 100 22.15 -10.33 12.31
N LEU A 101 20.92 -10.05 11.90
CA LEU A 101 20.63 -9.25 10.71
C LEU A 101 21.13 -7.81 10.87
N VAL A 102 20.88 -7.18 12.03
CA VAL A 102 21.40 -5.83 12.34
C VAL A 102 22.93 -5.85 12.38
N GLY A 103 23.53 -6.84 13.05
CA GLY A 103 24.99 -7.01 13.10
C GLY A 103 25.61 -7.24 11.73
N ALA A 104 24.93 -7.96 10.84
CA ALA A 104 25.33 -8.12 9.45
C ALA A 104 25.21 -6.81 8.67
N ALA A 105 24.10 -6.08 8.82
CA ALA A 105 23.85 -4.80 8.16
C ALA A 105 24.90 -3.75 8.53
N ILE A 106 25.29 -3.65 9.81
CA ILE A 106 26.33 -2.72 10.28
C ILE A 106 27.71 -3.05 9.69
N LYS A 107 27.97 -4.33 9.37
CA LYS A 107 29.23 -4.76 8.75
C LYS A 107 29.29 -4.50 7.24
N ILE A 108 28.17 -4.18 6.60
CA ILE A 108 28.17 -3.81 5.19
C ILE A 108 28.99 -2.53 5.04
N THR A 109 30.13 -2.63 4.36
CA THR A 109 30.96 -1.46 4.10
C THR A 109 30.21 -0.53 3.15
N PRO A 110 30.06 0.77 3.48
CA PRO A 110 29.40 1.72 2.59
C PRO A 110 30.16 1.78 1.25
N GLY A 111 29.56 1.24 0.19
CA GLY A 111 30.02 1.43 -1.19
C GLY A 111 29.34 2.62 -1.84
N THR A 112 29.73 2.94 -3.07
CA THR A 112 29.08 4.00 -3.88
C THR A 112 27.66 3.63 -4.34
N GLY A 113 27.23 2.38 -4.11
CA GLY A 113 25.95 1.87 -4.60
C GLY A 113 25.90 1.80 -6.13
N LEU A 114 24.69 1.68 -6.68
CA LEU A 114 24.42 1.67 -8.13
C LEU A 114 23.90 3.03 -8.64
N GLU A 115 23.96 4.07 -7.81
CA GLU A 115 23.45 5.39 -8.19
C GLU A 115 24.15 5.97 -9.44
N PRO A 116 25.50 5.91 -9.58
CA PRO A 116 26.18 6.40 -10.78
C PRO A 116 25.73 5.69 -12.06
N GLU A 117 25.55 4.36 -12.00
CA GLU A 117 25.12 3.52 -13.11
C GLU A 117 23.68 3.84 -13.52
N VAL A 118 22.77 4.00 -12.55
CA VAL A 118 21.38 4.41 -12.81
C VAL A 118 21.37 5.81 -13.44
N ARG A 119 22.17 6.74 -12.92
CA ARG A 119 22.27 8.12 -13.46
C ARG A 119 22.75 8.14 -14.90
N ALA A 120 23.71 7.27 -15.25
CA ALA A 120 24.27 7.19 -16.60
C ALA A 120 23.25 6.70 -17.65
N VAL A 121 22.25 5.92 -17.25
CA VAL A 121 21.21 5.40 -18.16
C VAL A 121 19.88 6.13 -18.07
N LEU A 122 19.68 6.98 -17.06
CA LEU A 122 18.40 7.63 -16.73
C LEU A 122 17.76 8.33 -17.94
N THR A 123 18.55 9.05 -18.74
CA THR A 123 18.07 9.77 -19.92
C THR A 123 17.43 8.86 -20.97
N ARG A 124 17.82 7.58 -21.02
CA ARG A 124 17.32 6.58 -21.97
C ARG A 124 16.08 5.82 -21.46
N THR A 125 15.69 6.04 -20.21
CA THR A 125 14.59 5.30 -19.58
C THR A 125 13.20 5.89 -19.90
N GLY A 126 13.15 7.13 -20.39
CA GLY A 126 11.92 7.86 -20.70
C GLY A 126 11.30 8.63 -19.53
N VAL A 127 11.90 8.56 -18.34
CA VAL A 127 11.46 9.26 -17.12
C VAL A 127 12.64 9.95 -16.42
N GLU A 128 12.35 10.96 -15.60
CA GLU A 128 13.36 11.76 -14.90
C GLU A 128 13.53 11.33 -13.43
N ASN A 129 12.50 10.72 -12.82
CA ASN A 129 12.59 10.14 -11.48
C ASN A 129 13.40 8.83 -11.52
N PRO A 130 14.55 8.73 -10.81
CA PRO A 130 15.36 7.51 -10.79
C PRO A 130 14.64 6.31 -10.17
N VAL A 131 13.75 6.51 -9.19
CA VAL A 131 12.99 5.41 -8.57
C VAL A 131 12.02 4.82 -9.58
N THR A 132 11.24 5.67 -10.26
CA THR A 132 10.34 5.24 -11.35
C THR A 132 11.09 4.60 -12.49
N ALA A 133 12.28 5.12 -12.86
CA ALA A 133 13.14 4.49 -13.87
C ALA A 133 13.53 3.06 -13.48
N ILE A 134 13.88 2.84 -12.21
CA ILE A 134 14.18 1.50 -11.70
C ILE A 134 12.93 0.62 -11.76
N LEU A 135 11.82 1.08 -11.18
CA LEU A 135 10.61 0.28 -11.04
C LEU A 135 9.91 -0.02 -12.38
N MET A 136 9.97 0.88 -13.35
CA MET A 136 9.19 0.78 -14.59
C MET A 136 10.03 0.44 -15.82
N ASN A 137 11.35 0.56 -15.75
CA ASN A 137 12.24 0.29 -16.89
C ASN A 137 13.32 -0.74 -16.53
N LEU A 138 14.22 -0.44 -15.58
CA LEU A 138 15.39 -1.29 -15.33
C LEU A 138 15.05 -2.60 -14.60
N ARG A 139 14.07 -2.57 -13.70
CA ARG A 139 13.58 -3.70 -12.89
C ARG A 139 12.07 -3.85 -13.01
N ALA A 140 11.54 -3.60 -14.21
CA ALA A 140 10.11 -3.66 -14.50
C ALA A 140 9.44 -5.01 -14.16
N TRP A 141 10.22 -6.10 -14.13
CA TRP A 141 9.78 -7.41 -13.64
C TRP A 141 9.26 -7.37 -12.20
N ASP A 142 9.93 -6.64 -11.31
CA ASP A 142 9.58 -6.63 -9.90
C ASP A 142 8.22 -5.96 -9.70
N THR A 143 7.99 -4.82 -10.35
CA THR A 143 6.71 -4.10 -10.30
C THR A 143 5.58 -4.90 -10.96
N LEU A 144 5.87 -5.60 -12.07
CA LEU A 144 4.89 -6.50 -12.70
C LEU A 144 4.48 -7.62 -11.73
N LEU A 145 5.45 -8.30 -11.13
CA LEU A 145 5.17 -9.40 -10.20
C LEU A 145 4.52 -8.91 -8.91
N GLU A 146 4.90 -7.74 -8.39
CA GLU A 146 4.24 -7.12 -7.24
C GLU A 146 2.75 -6.88 -7.53
N SER A 147 2.43 -6.36 -8.72
CA SER A 147 1.04 -6.15 -9.12
C SER A 147 0.24 -7.46 -9.22
N MET A 148 0.89 -8.58 -9.57
CA MET A 148 0.28 -9.91 -9.53
C MET A 148 0.07 -10.40 -8.10
N VAL A 149 1.05 -10.18 -7.19
CA VAL A 149 0.93 -10.53 -5.76
C VAL A 149 -0.27 -9.82 -5.13
N LEU A 150 -0.51 -8.55 -5.45
CA LEU A 150 -1.68 -7.80 -5.00
C LEU A 150 -3.00 -8.46 -5.44
N ILE A 151 -3.10 -8.89 -6.70
CA ILE A 151 -4.26 -9.64 -7.20
C ILE A 151 -4.40 -10.97 -6.44
N THR A 152 -3.31 -11.70 -6.25
CA THR A 152 -3.32 -12.97 -5.51
C THR A 152 -3.80 -12.78 -4.08
N ALA A 153 -3.46 -11.67 -3.41
CA ALA A 153 -3.96 -11.37 -2.08
C ALA A 153 -5.50 -11.22 -2.05
N VAL A 154 -6.09 -10.55 -3.05
CA VAL A 154 -7.56 -10.44 -3.17
C VAL A 154 -8.18 -11.82 -3.44
N ILE A 155 -7.58 -12.60 -4.34
CA ILE A 155 -8.03 -13.96 -4.66
C ILE A 155 -7.94 -14.89 -3.44
N GLY A 156 -6.93 -14.72 -2.58
CA GLY A 156 -6.80 -15.48 -1.33
C GLY A 156 -7.80 -15.04 -0.25
N LEU A 157 -8.15 -13.75 -0.24
CA LEU A 157 -9.09 -13.17 0.72
C LEU A 157 -10.56 -13.50 0.39
N TRP A 158 -10.94 -13.46 -0.89
CA TRP A 158 -12.35 -13.63 -1.32
C TRP A 158 -12.98 -14.96 -0.88
N PRO A 159 -12.25 -16.10 -0.95
CA PRO A 159 -12.05 -17.07 0.12
C PRO A 159 -13.10 -17.18 1.21
N LEU A 160 -12.95 -16.19 2.07
CA LEU A 160 -13.42 -16.15 3.44
C LEU A 160 -14.81 -15.50 3.53
N ALA A 161 -15.43 -15.17 2.38
CA ALA A 161 -16.82 -14.76 2.30
C ALA A 161 -17.72 -15.87 2.87
N GLN A 162 -18.51 -15.54 3.89
CA GLN A 162 -19.45 -16.48 4.48
C GLN A 162 -20.67 -16.67 3.58
N GLY A 163 -21.31 -17.85 3.64
CA GLY A 163 -22.61 -18.09 3.01
C GLY A 163 -22.61 -18.31 1.50
N GLY A 164 -21.47 -18.26 0.81
CA GLY A 164 -21.44 -18.43 -0.65
C GLY A 164 -21.80 -17.15 -1.44
N ASP A 165 -21.85 -16.00 -0.77
CA ASP A 165 -22.26 -14.71 -1.33
C ASP A 165 -21.10 -13.91 -1.94
N TRP A 166 -20.23 -14.58 -2.71
CA TRP A 166 -18.99 -14.00 -3.27
C TRP A 166 -19.25 -12.87 -4.28
N MET A 167 -20.50 -12.76 -4.72
CA MET A 167 -21.00 -11.79 -5.70
C MET A 167 -21.56 -10.52 -5.06
N GLU A 168 -21.84 -10.53 -3.75
CA GLU A 168 -22.37 -9.37 -3.02
C GLU A 168 -21.34 -8.23 -2.89
N PRO A 169 -21.75 -7.01 -2.51
CA PRO A 169 -20.85 -5.90 -2.24
C PRO A 169 -19.83 -6.21 -1.14
N ALA A 170 -18.60 -5.69 -1.30
CA ALA A 170 -17.50 -5.89 -0.38
C ALA A 170 -17.76 -5.30 1.02
N GLY A 171 -17.30 -6.01 2.05
CA GLY A 171 -17.38 -5.59 3.45
C GLY A 171 -18.80 -5.53 4.03
N PRO A 172 -18.93 -5.09 5.29
CA PRO A 172 -20.23 -4.94 5.94
C PRO A 172 -21.02 -3.76 5.37
N ALA A 173 -22.35 -3.79 5.56
CA ALA A 173 -23.22 -2.66 5.23
C ALA A 173 -22.92 -1.48 6.19
N HIS A 174 -22.31 -0.42 5.66
CA HIS A 174 -22.01 0.79 6.41
C HIS A 174 -23.20 1.76 6.36
N HIS A 175 -23.63 2.25 7.53
CA HIS A 175 -24.64 3.28 7.65
C HIS A 175 -24.04 4.49 8.37
N ALA A 176 -23.70 5.53 7.61
CA ALA A 176 -23.31 6.81 8.19
C ALA A 176 -24.56 7.62 8.55
N GLN A 177 -24.52 8.29 9.71
CA GLN A 177 -25.59 9.21 10.10
C GLN A 177 -25.69 10.36 9.09
N PRO A 178 -26.87 10.61 8.50
CA PRO A 178 -27.07 11.75 7.59
C PRO A 178 -26.70 13.07 8.27
N GLY A 179 -25.84 13.87 7.65
CA GLY A 179 -25.36 15.14 8.22
C GLY A 179 -24.28 14.99 9.30
N GLY A 180 -23.85 13.77 9.63
CA GLY A 180 -22.75 13.52 10.56
C GLY A 180 -21.38 13.86 9.97
N VAL A 181 -20.37 13.96 10.84
CA VAL A 181 -18.98 14.32 10.50
C VAL A 181 -18.39 13.41 9.41
N LEU A 182 -18.60 12.09 9.51
CA LEU A 182 -18.14 11.11 8.52
C LEU A 182 -18.79 11.33 7.14
N SER A 183 -20.08 11.68 7.09
CA SER A 183 -20.77 12.00 5.84
C SER A 183 -20.23 13.28 5.19
N GLY A 184 -19.88 14.28 6.00
CA GLY A 184 -19.21 15.49 5.54
C GLY A 184 -17.84 15.20 4.92
N PHE A 185 -16.98 14.48 5.65
CA PHE A 185 -15.66 14.09 5.14
C PHE A 185 -15.74 13.21 3.89
N GLY A 186 -16.69 12.28 3.83
CA GLY A 186 -16.92 11.42 2.66
C GLY A 186 -17.40 12.14 1.41
N ARG A 187 -17.78 13.43 1.49
CA ARG A 187 -18.10 14.27 0.33
C ARG A 187 -17.00 15.28 0.01
N LEU A 188 -16.30 15.77 1.04
CA LEU A 188 -15.28 16.81 0.90
C LEU A 188 -13.91 16.25 0.46
N LEU A 189 -13.47 15.16 1.07
CA LEU A 189 -12.12 14.61 0.84
C LEU A 189 -11.94 13.89 -0.49
N PRO A 190 -12.93 13.16 -1.05
CA PRO A 190 -12.73 12.43 -2.32
C PRO A 190 -12.27 13.28 -3.51
N PRO A 191 -12.81 14.49 -3.80
CA PRO A 191 -12.29 15.31 -4.89
C PRO A 191 -10.84 15.76 -4.64
N VAL A 192 -10.49 16.06 -3.38
CA VAL A 192 -9.11 16.41 -2.99
C VAL A 192 -8.18 15.21 -3.17
N ALA A 193 -8.60 14.04 -2.70
CA ALA A 193 -7.84 12.80 -2.82
C ALA A 193 -7.70 12.35 -4.28
N LEU A 194 -8.71 12.57 -5.12
CA LEU A 194 -8.62 12.35 -6.57
C LEU A 194 -7.56 13.25 -7.19
N LEU A 195 -7.57 14.55 -6.87
CA LEU A 195 -6.57 15.49 -7.35
C LEU A 195 -5.16 15.09 -6.90
N VAL A 196 -5.00 14.75 -5.61
CA VAL A 196 -3.71 14.33 -5.04
C VAL A 196 -3.25 13.00 -5.64
N GLY A 197 -4.12 12.01 -5.79
CA GLY A 197 -3.78 10.71 -6.36
C GLY A 197 -3.35 10.81 -7.83
N VAL A 198 -4.07 11.60 -8.63
CA VAL A 198 -3.69 11.89 -10.02
C VAL A 198 -2.40 12.69 -10.10
N TYR A 199 -2.23 13.67 -9.20
CA TYR A 199 -0.99 14.43 -9.11
C TYR A 199 0.20 13.54 -8.78
N LEU A 200 0.10 12.64 -7.80
CA LEU A 200 1.18 11.72 -7.42
C LEU A 200 1.57 10.78 -8.56
N LEU A 201 0.58 10.27 -9.30
CA LEU A 201 0.80 9.50 -10.51
C LEU A 201 1.59 10.31 -11.55
N TRP A 202 1.11 11.51 -11.88
CA TRP A 202 1.76 12.37 -12.88
C TRP A 202 3.16 12.81 -12.45
N ALA A 203 3.30 13.22 -11.18
CA ALA A 203 4.56 13.65 -10.59
C ALA A 203 5.59 12.53 -10.60
N GLY A 204 5.16 11.27 -10.39
CA GLY A 204 6.01 10.08 -10.35
C GLY A 204 6.99 9.93 -11.53
N ALA A 205 6.64 10.42 -12.72
CA ALA A 205 7.54 10.40 -13.88
C ALA A 205 8.77 11.31 -13.74
N SER A 206 8.76 12.28 -12.82
CA SER A 206 9.83 13.29 -12.67
C SER A 206 10.23 13.62 -11.22
N GLN A 207 9.36 13.32 -10.27
CA GLN A 207 9.44 13.68 -8.86
C GLN A 207 8.90 12.53 -8.01
N PRO A 208 9.09 12.58 -6.68
CA PRO A 208 8.59 11.53 -5.80
C PRO A 208 7.08 11.31 -5.93
N GLY A 209 6.68 10.06 -6.13
CA GLY A 209 5.30 9.69 -6.44
C GLY A 209 5.20 8.35 -7.16
N GLY A 210 4.20 8.21 -8.03
CA GLY A 210 3.98 7.02 -8.84
C GLY A 210 2.65 6.32 -8.59
N ALA A 211 2.47 5.20 -9.29
CA ALA A 211 1.19 4.48 -9.35
C ALA A 211 0.74 3.90 -7.99
N PHE A 212 1.66 3.42 -7.15
CA PHE A 212 1.32 2.83 -5.85
C PHE A 212 0.82 3.86 -4.85
N GLN A 213 1.54 4.99 -4.72
CA GLN A 213 1.19 6.07 -3.82
C GLN A 213 -0.12 6.72 -4.27
N GLY A 214 -0.25 7.02 -5.56
CA GLY A 214 -1.48 7.53 -6.16
C GLY A 214 -2.65 6.58 -5.95
N GLY A 215 -2.47 5.29 -6.26
CA GLY A 215 -3.48 4.25 -6.09
C GLY A 215 -3.93 4.09 -4.64
N THR A 216 -3.01 4.18 -3.68
CA THR A 216 -3.32 4.10 -2.25
C THR A 216 -4.17 5.28 -1.77
N VAL A 217 -3.86 6.50 -2.21
CA VAL A 217 -4.67 7.68 -1.90
C VAL A 217 -6.09 7.54 -2.46
N LEU A 218 -6.21 7.03 -3.70
CA LEU A 218 -7.51 6.76 -4.31
C LEU A 218 -8.26 5.62 -3.60
N ALA A 219 -7.57 4.58 -3.14
CA ALA A 219 -8.16 3.50 -2.35
C ALA A 219 -8.73 4.05 -1.03
N ALA A 220 -7.96 4.87 -0.31
CA ALA A 220 -8.40 5.49 0.93
C ALA A 220 -9.65 6.37 0.72
N ALA A 221 -9.69 7.13 -0.39
CA ALA A 221 -10.86 7.91 -0.77
C ALA A 221 -12.08 7.02 -1.06
N GLY A 222 -11.89 5.93 -1.81
CA GLY A 222 -12.94 4.96 -2.12
C GLY A 222 -13.51 4.31 -0.86
N VAL A 223 -12.64 3.83 0.04
CA VAL A 223 -13.03 3.26 1.34
C VAL A 223 -13.80 4.29 2.17
N LEU A 224 -13.32 5.54 2.23
CA LEU A 224 -14.02 6.62 2.93
C LEU A 224 -15.41 6.88 2.35
N CYS A 225 -15.56 6.94 1.02
CA CYS A 225 -16.86 7.10 0.37
C CYS A 225 -17.84 5.96 0.73
N VAL A 226 -17.34 4.72 0.79
CA VAL A 226 -18.14 3.55 1.17
C VAL A 226 -18.56 3.64 2.63
N MET A 227 -17.62 3.91 3.55
CA MET A 227 -17.92 4.05 4.98
C MET A 227 -18.88 5.22 5.27
N ALA A 228 -18.77 6.31 4.50
CA ALA A 228 -19.64 7.47 4.61
C ALA A 228 -21.02 7.30 3.95
N GLY A 229 -21.29 6.13 3.34
CA GLY A 229 -22.55 5.85 2.64
C GLY A 229 -22.79 6.73 1.40
N VAL A 230 -21.72 7.32 0.85
CA VAL A 230 -21.79 8.18 -0.36
C VAL A 230 -21.84 7.32 -1.61
N VAL A 231 -21.09 6.22 -1.63
CA VAL A 231 -21.10 5.23 -2.73
C VAL A 231 -21.34 3.84 -2.17
N ARG A 232 -21.89 2.96 -2.99
CA ARG A 232 -22.02 1.54 -2.65
C ARG A 232 -20.66 0.86 -2.79
N ALA A 233 -20.38 -0.11 -1.92
CA ALA A 233 -19.17 -0.91 -2.01
C ALA A 233 -19.09 -1.65 -3.36
N PRO A 234 -17.87 -1.84 -3.90
CA PRO A 234 -17.68 -2.63 -5.11
C PRO A 234 -18.13 -4.08 -4.88
N GLY A 235 -18.91 -4.63 -5.81
CA GLY A 235 -19.31 -6.04 -5.80
C GLY A 235 -18.65 -6.81 -6.94
N MET A 236 -18.15 -8.02 -6.65
CA MET A 236 -17.51 -8.86 -7.67
C MET A 236 -18.49 -9.38 -8.72
N ALA A 237 -19.81 -9.20 -8.57
CA ALA A 237 -20.77 -9.47 -9.64
C ALA A 237 -20.56 -8.59 -10.88
N ALA A 238 -20.16 -7.32 -10.68
CA ALA A 238 -20.04 -6.38 -11.80
C ALA A 238 -18.71 -6.60 -12.54
N PRO A 239 -18.75 -6.83 -13.87
CA PRO A 239 -17.53 -7.07 -14.66
C PRO A 239 -16.59 -5.86 -14.65
N ALA A 240 -17.12 -4.65 -14.46
CA ALA A 240 -16.33 -3.43 -14.37
C ALA A 240 -15.28 -3.49 -13.24
N TRP A 241 -15.63 -4.02 -12.06
CA TRP A 241 -14.70 -4.13 -10.93
C TRP A 241 -13.66 -5.22 -11.15
N ARG A 242 -14.04 -6.34 -11.78
CA ARG A 242 -13.08 -7.39 -12.19
C ARG A 242 -12.09 -6.86 -13.23
N LEU A 243 -12.59 -6.11 -14.22
CA LEU A 243 -11.77 -5.50 -15.24
C LEU A 243 -10.82 -4.46 -14.64
N ALA A 244 -11.32 -3.57 -13.77
CA ALA A 244 -10.49 -2.59 -13.09
C ALA A 244 -9.39 -3.25 -12.24
N LEU A 245 -9.71 -4.35 -11.55
CA LEU A 245 -8.76 -5.13 -10.76
C LEU A 245 -7.62 -5.69 -11.63
N VAL A 246 -7.92 -6.25 -12.81
CA VAL A 246 -6.89 -6.86 -13.68
C VAL A 246 -6.26 -5.89 -14.69
N ALA A 247 -6.84 -4.70 -14.90
CA ALA A 247 -6.42 -3.78 -15.96
C ALA A 247 -4.94 -3.41 -15.88
N GLY A 248 -4.43 -3.08 -14.68
CA GLY A 248 -3.03 -2.72 -14.47
C GLY A 248 -2.07 -3.83 -14.88
N PRO A 249 -2.12 -5.02 -14.25
CA PRO A 249 -1.24 -6.14 -14.59
C PRO A 249 -1.42 -6.62 -16.02
N ALA A 250 -2.64 -6.59 -16.57
CA ALA A 250 -2.90 -6.99 -17.96
C ALA A 250 -2.27 -6.01 -18.96
N VAL A 251 -2.42 -4.69 -18.75
CA VAL A 251 -1.78 -3.67 -19.59
C VAL A 251 -0.27 -3.78 -19.47
N PHE A 252 0.26 -3.97 -18.25
CA PHE A 252 1.69 -4.12 -18.03
C PHE A 252 2.25 -5.36 -18.76
N ALA A 253 1.60 -6.51 -18.62
CA ALA A 253 1.98 -7.73 -19.32
C ALA A 253 1.87 -7.57 -20.85
N ALA A 254 0.83 -6.89 -21.35
CA ALA A 254 0.67 -6.63 -22.78
C ALA A 254 1.81 -5.77 -23.35
N PHE A 255 2.21 -4.71 -22.64
CA PHE A 255 3.39 -3.92 -23.01
C PHE A 255 4.67 -4.76 -22.90
N GLY A 256 4.78 -5.63 -21.91
CA GLY A 256 5.88 -6.58 -21.79
C GLY A 256 6.01 -7.49 -23.01
N VAL A 257 4.90 -8.09 -23.44
CA VAL A 257 4.85 -8.93 -24.65
C VAL A 257 5.14 -8.11 -25.91
N ALA A 258 4.60 -6.89 -26.01
CA ALA A 258 4.89 -6.00 -27.14
C ALA A 258 6.39 -5.70 -27.26
N GLY A 259 7.10 -5.60 -26.13
CA GLY A 259 8.55 -5.43 -26.09
C GLY A 259 9.34 -6.50 -26.85
N LEU A 260 8.79 -7.72 -27.00
CA LEU A 260 9.44 -8.80 -27.75
C LEU A 260 9.74 -8.40 -29.21
N ALA A 261 8.95 -7.49 -29.80
CA ALA A 261 9.21 -6.94 -31.13
C ALA A 261 10.50 -6.10 -31.21
N TRP A 262 11.04 -5.67 -30.06
CA TRP A 262 12.27 -4.88 -29.93
C TRP A 262 13.39 -5.63 -29.22
N GLY A 263 13.31 -6.96 -29.16
CA GLY A 263 14.42 -7.82 -28.74
C GLY A 263 14.31 -8.39 -27.32
N GLY A 264 13.24 -8.11 -26.57
CA GLY A 264 13.07 -8.69 -25.24
C GLY A 264 11.77 -8.30 -24.55
N PHE A 265 11.31 -9.12 -23.59
CA PHE A 265 10.15 -8.78 -22.77
C PHE A 265 10.42 -7.47 -22.00
N LEU A 266 9.43 -6.56 -21.97
CA LEU A 266 9.53 -5.23 -21.33
C LEU A 266 10.65 -4.34 -21.89
N THR A 267 11.11 -4.59 -23.12
CA THR A 267 12.09 -3.75 -23.80
C THR A 267 11.38 -2.73 -24.68
N PHE A 268 11.51 -1.45 -24.37
CA PHE A 268 10.91 -0.36 -25.16
C PHE A 268 11.99 0.49 -25.84
N PRO A 269 11.77 0.90 -27.10
CA PRO A 269 12.56 1.99 -27.69
C PRO A 269 12.40 3.26 -26.87
N GLU A 270 13.49 4.03 -26.76
CA GLU A 270 13.54 5.30 -26.00
C GLU A 270 12.40 6.26 -26.39
N ALA A 271 12.08 6.34 -27.68
CA ALA A 271 11.01 7.19 -28.21
C ALA A 271 9.60 6.85 -27.66
N TRP A 272 9.36 5.60 -27.28
CA TRP A 272 8.06 5.11 -26.80
C TRP A 272 8.04 4.84 -25.30
N ALA A 273 9.21 4.79 -24.64
CA ALA A 273 9.34 4.42 -23.23
C ALA A 273 8.48 5.28 -22.31
N LYS A 274 8.49 6.61 -22.47
CA LYS A 274 7.68 7.53 -21.65
C LYS A 274 6.18 7.25 -21.77
N GLY A 275 5.70 7.07 -23.00
CA GLY A 275 4.28 6.81 -23.26
C GLY A 275 3.82 5.44 -22.74
N ALA A 276 4.67 4.41 -22.90
CA ALA A 276 4.44 3.09 -22.36
C ALA A 276 4.38 3.12 -20.83
N ILE A 277 5.38 3.69 -20.17
CA ILE A 277 5.46 3.79 -18.70
C ILE A 277 4.23 4.52 -18.15
N LEU A 278 3.90 5.70 -18.67
CA LEU A 278 2.74 6.46 -18.20
C LEU A 278 1.42 5.69 -18.38
N THR A 279 1.27 4.96 -19.49
CA THR A 279 0.08 4.13 -19.74
C THR A 279 -0.02 2.97 -18.75
N ILE A 280 1.10 2.30 -18.47
CA ILE A 280 1.17 1.23 -17.48
C ILE A 280 0.86 1.80 -16.09
N GLU A 281 1.48 2.91 -15.70
CA GLU A 281 1.26 3.54 -14.39
C GLU A 281 -0.19 4.00 -14.21
N MET A 282 -0.84 4.55 -15.23
CA MET A 282 -2.27 4.89 -15.18
C MET A 282 -3.14 3.66 -14.92
N ALA A 283 -2.89 2.56 -15.65
CA ALA A 283 -3.65 1.32 -15.48
C ALA A 283 -3.38 0.67 -14.11
N LEU A 284 -2.12 0.67 -13.65
CA LEU A 284 -1.72 0.19 -12.33
C LEU A 284 -2.37 1.01 -11.22
N THR A 285 -2.39 2.35 -11.34
CA THR A 285 -2.98 3.23 -10.32
C THR A 285 -4.43 2.86 -10.06
N LEU A 286 -5.22 2.66 -11.12
CA LEU A 286 -6.62 2.23 -11.00
C LEU A 286 -6.74 0.84 -10.38
N SER A 287 -5.95 -0.12 -10.86
CA SER A 287 -5.95 -1.50 -10.37
C SER A 287 -5.56 -1.59 -8.89
N ILE A 288 -4.49 -0.90 -8.48
CA ILE A 288 -4.02 -0.79 -7.10
C ILE A 288 -5.09 -0.14 -6.23
N ALA A 289 -5.72 0.95 -6.69
CA ALA A 289 -6.79 1.60 -5.94
C ALA A 289 -7.95 0.64 -5.62
N VAL A 290 -8.38 -0.15 -6.62
CA VAL A 290 -9.44 -1.14 -6.46
C VAL A 290 -8.98 -2.29 -5.57
N VAL A 291 -7.81 -2.85 -5.79
CA VAL A 291 -7.27 -3.96 -4.99
C VAL A 291 -7.15 -3.57 -3.53
N LEU A 292 -6.50 -2.45 -3.23
CA LEU A 292 -6.31 -1.99 -1.86
C LEU A 292 -7.65 -1.68 -1.18
N ALA A 293 -8.60 -1.04 -1.87
CA ALA A 293 -9.93 -0.81 -1.33
C ALA A 293 -10.66 -2.13 -1.00
N LEU A 294 -10.58 -3.14 -1.88
CA LEU A 294 -11.18 -4.46 -1.65
C LEU A 294 -10.52 -5.21 -0.49
N LEU A 295 -9.20 -5.14 -0.36
CA LEU A 295 -8.48 -5.73 0.76
C LEU A 295 -8.91 -5.09 2.10
N VAL A 296 -9.15 -3.77 2.12
CA VAL A 296 -9.59 -3.05 3.31
C VAL A 296 -11.05 -3.31 3.68
N LEU A 297 -11.94 -3.24 2.70
CA LEU A 297 -13.37 -3.53 2.93
C LEU A 297 -13.57 -5.00 3.34
N GLY A 298 -12.78 -5.89 2.72
CA GLY A 298 -12.84 -7.32 2.92
C GLY A 298 -13.95 -8.00 2.11
N PRO A 299 -14.10 -9.32 2.24
CA PRO A 299 -15.12 -10.07 1.52
C PRO A 299 -16.53 -9.64 1.97
N PRO A 300 -17.56 -9.93 1.16
CA PRO A 300 -18.94 -9.71 1.54
C PRO A 300 -19.28 -10.41 2.85
N GLN A 301 -20.13 -9.75 3.65
CA GLN A 301 -20.64 -10.30 4.90
C GLN A 301 -22.15 -10.39 4.78
N ALA A 302 -22.71 -11.59 4.97
CA ALA A 302 -24.15 -11.75 5.12
C ALA A 302 -24.62 -10.77 6.19
N GLY A 303 -25.61 -9.94 5.85
CA GLY A 303 -26.14 -8.98 6.79
C GLY A 303 -26.54 -9.72 8.06
N GLU A 304 -26.03 -9.29 9.22
CA GLU A 304 -26.71 -9.57 10.47
C GLU A 304 -28.15 -9.09 10.26
N ALA A 305 -29.08 -10.02 10.08
CA ALA A 305 -30.50 -9.73 10.15
C ALA A 305 -30.71 -9.13 11.55
N ARG A 306 -30.80 -7.81 11.61
CA ARG A 306 -31.28 -7.07 12.76
C ARG A 306 -32.80 -6.98 12.68
#